data_AF-A0A259DJZ8-F1
#
_entry.id   AF-A0A259DJZ8-F1
#
_cell.length_a   1.000
_cell.length_b   1.000
_cell.length_c   1.000
_cell.angle_alpha   90.00
_cell.angle_beta   90.00
_cell.angle_gamma   90.00
#
_symmetry.space_group_name_H-M   'P 1'
#
loop_
_entity.id
_entity.type
_entity.pdbx_description
1 polymer ?
#
loop_
_entity_poly.entity_id
_entity_poly.type
_entity_poly.pdbx_seq_one_letter_code
_entity_poly.pdbx_strand_id
1 'polypeptide(L)'
;MHITRRQILTAVAGIASAAPLAAFAQVAPTIHVLKDPNCGCCRAWVAILRQEGFRVTEERSFGTLMMRHKLDNGIPQRMISCHTGEIEGYMIE
;
A
#
# COMPACT_ATOMS: atom_id res chain seq x y z
N MET A 1 33.26 -7.05 -46.02
CA MET A 1 32.98 -6.43 -44.70
C MET A 1 33.22 -7.51 -43.64
N HIS A 2 34.35 -7.46 -42.92
CA HIS A 2 34.73 -8.51 -41.96
C HIS A 2 34.34 -8.09 -40.55
N ILE A 3 33.41 -8.83 -39.95
CA ILE A 3 33.02 -8.65 -38.55
C ILE A 3 34.09 -9.30 -37.67
N THR A 4 34.63 -8.52 -36.73
CA THR A 4 35.69 -8.94 -35.82
C THR A 4 35.13 -9.39 -34.47
N ARG A 5 35.86 -10.28 -33.79
CA ARG A 5 35.49 -10.79 -32.45
C ARG A 5 35.30 -9.66 -31.42
N ARG A 6 36.02 -8.56 -31.59
CA ARG A 6 35.93 -7.34 -30.76
C ARG A 6 34.61 -6.60 -30.97
N GLN A 7 34.12 -6.53 -32.21
CA GLN A 7 32.83 -5.93 -32.55
C GLN A 7 31.66 -6.72 -31.95
N ILE A 8 31.78 -8.06 -31.90
CA ILE A 8 30.78 -8.93 -31.26
C ILE A 8 30.73 -8.66 -29.75
N LEU A 9 31.89 -8.58 -29.07
CA LEU A 9 31.94 -8.32 -27.63
C LEU A 9 31.35 -6.95 -27.25
N THR A 10 31.62 -5.91 -28.05
CA THR A 10 31.01 -4.59 -27.83
C THR A 10 29.51 -4.57 -28.07
N ALA A 11 29.00 -5.34 -29.03
CA ALA A 11 27.56 -5.42 -29.29
C ALA A 11 26.81 -6.13 -28.15
N VAL A 12 27.38 -7.23 -27.63
CA VAL A 12 26.78 -7.99 -26.51
C VAL A 12 26.76 -7.16 -25.21
N ALA A 13 27.83 -6.42 -24.92
CA ALA A 13 27.87 -5.53 -23.75
C ALA A 13 26.84 -4.39 -23.83
N GLY A 14 26.57 -3.87 -25.03
CA GLY A 14 25.53 -2.85 -25.27
C GLY A 14 24.11 -3.38 -25.09
N ILE A 15 23.85 -4.65 -25.43
CA ILE A 15 22.52 -5.26 -25.28
C ILE A 15 22.20 -5.53 -23.79
N ALA A 16 23.19 -5.93 -22.99
CA ALA A 16 23.00 -6.18 -21.55
C ALA A 16 22.68 -4.91 -20.74
N SER A 17 23.12 -3.75 -21.22
CA SER A 17 22.85 -2.45 -20.59
C SER A 17 21.52 -1.81 -21.03
N ALA A 18 20.88 -2.36 -22.06
CA ALA A 18 19.57 -1.94 -22.56
C ALA A 18 18.44 -2.92 -22.22
N ALA A 19 18.70 -3.95 -21.41
CA ALA A 19 17.64 -4.82 -20.92
C ALA A 19 16.66 -3.97 -20.10
N PRO A 20 15.37 -3.90 -20.48
CA PRO A 20 14.40 -3.22 -19.66
C PRO A 20 14.40 -3.97 -18.33
N LEU A 21 14.69 -3.28 -17.23
CA LEU A 21 14.35 -3.77 -15.91
C LEU A 21 12.86 -4.08 -15.99
N ALA A 22 12.51 -5.36 -16.05
CA ALA A 22 11.13 -5.78 -16.02
C ALA A 22 10.55 -5.18 -14.74
N ALA A 23 9.72 -4.14 -14.90
CA ALA A 23 9.01 -3.55 -13.79
C ALA A 23 8.09 -4.65 -13.26
N PHE A 24 8.50 -5.30 -12.18
CA PHE A 24 7.64 -6.25 -11.49
C PHE A 24 6.39 -5.49 -11.08
N ALA A 25 5.23 -5.97 -11.51
CA ALA A 25 3.96 -5.43 -11.05
C ALA A 25 3.94 -5.54 -9.52
N GLN A 26 3.97 -4.40 -8.83
CA GLN A 26 3.90 -4.38 -7.38
C GLN A 26 2.49 -4.80 -6.98
N VAL A 27 2.37 -5.78 -6.07
CA VAL A 27 1.07 -6.18 -5.53
C VAL A 27 0.44 -4.95 -4.86
N ALA A 28 -0.84 -4.71 -5.14
CA ALA A 28 -1.57 -3.62 -4.54
C ALA A 28 -1.40 -3.63 -3.00
N PRO A 29 -0.93 -2.53 -2.40
CA PRO A 29 -0.76 -2.44 -0.96
C PRO A 29 -2.10 -2.74 -0.27
N THR A 30 -2.05 -3.53 0.80
CA THR A 30 -3.25 -3.97 1.51
C THR A 30 -3.38 -3.20 2.80
N ILE A 31 -4.53 -2.57 3.00
CA ILE A 31 -4.86 -1.82 4.22
C ILE A 31 -6.13 -2.41 4.84
N HIS A 32 -6.06 -2.69 6.14
CA HIS A 32 -7.20 -3.12 6.93
C HIS A 32 -7.80 -1.91 7.64
N VAL A 33 -9.09 -1.65 7.46
CA VAL A 33 -9.76 -0.47 8.01
C VAL A 33 -10.81 -0.88 9.02
N LEU A 34 -10.54 -0.58 10.29
CA LEU A 34 -11.51 -0.68 11.36
C LEU A 34 -12.31 0.63 11.42
N LYS A 35 -13.64 0.58 11.27
CA LYS A 35 -14.46 1.81 11.26
C LYS A 35 -15.87 1.65 11.81
N ASP A 36 -16.45 2.78 12.24
CA ASP A 36 -17.88 2.87 12.49
C ASP A 36 -18.65 2.69 11.17
N PRO A 37 -19.56 1.70 11.04
CA PRO A 37 -20.34 1.49 9.83
C PRO A 37 -21.23 2.69 9.46
N ASN A 38 -21.55 3.53 10.43
CA ASN A 38 -22.45 4.67 10.27
C ASN A 38 -21.73 5.98 9.88
N CYS A 39 -20.40 6.10 9.95
CA CYS A 39 -19.74 7.34 9.47
C CYS A 39 -19.67 7.40 7.95
N GLY A 40 -20.34 8.40 7.35
CA GLY A 40 -20.20 8.70 5.92
C GLY A 40 -18.77 9.06 5.51
N CYS A 41 -18.04 9.73 6.39
CA CYS A 41 -16.65 10.12 6.21
C CYS A 41 -15.71 8.92 5.96
N CYS A 42 -15.80 7.89 6.81
CA CYS A 42 -14.97 6.69 6.71
C CYS A 42 -15.29 5.91 5.43
N ARG A 43 -16.57 5.89 5.02
CA ARG A 43 -16.99 5.26 3.75
C ARG A 43 -16.38 5.97 2.54
N ALA A 44 -16.38 7.31 2.54
CA ALA A 44 -15.76 8.10 1.47
C ALA A 44 -14.25 7.89 1.42
N TRP A 45 -13.57 7.89 2.57
CA TRP A 45 -12.12 7.65 2.64
C TRP A 45 -11.74 6.26 2.12
N VAL A 46 -12.46 5.21 2.52
CA VAL A 46 -12.27 3.86 1.99
C VAL A 46 -12.50 3.79 0.48
N ALA A 47 -13.46 4.53 -0.07
CA ALA A 47 -13.69 4.59 -1.51
C ALA A 47 -12.49 5.22 -2.25
N ILE A 48 -11.90 6.27 -1.70
CA ILE A 48 -10.68 6.91 -2.24
C ILE A 48 -9.53 5.90 -2.23
N LEU A 49 -9.29 5.19 -1.12
CA LEU A 49 -8.23 4.18 -1.06
C LEU A 49 -8.36 3.11 -2.15
N ARG A 50 -9.58 2.62 -2.40
CA ARG A 50 -9.84 1.66 -3.47
C ARG A 50 -9.57 2.26 -4.86
N GLN A 51 -9.96 3.52 -5.07
CA GLN A 51 -9.73 4.23 -6.32
C GLN A 51 -8.22 4.43 -6.60
N GLU A 52 -7.44 4.69 -5.55
CA GLU A 52 -5.98 4.82 -5.61
C GLU A 52 -5.24 3.47 -5.69
N GLY A 53 -5.97 2.36 -5.83
CA GLY A 53 -5.40 1.04 -6.08
C GLY A 53 -5.02 0.24 -4.84
N PHE A 54 -5.42 0.67 -3.63
CA PHE A 54 -5.25 -0.14 -2.42
C PHE A 54 -6.24 -1.31 -2.40
N ARG A 55 -5.77 -2.46 -1.90
CA ARG A 55 -6.66 -3.57 -1.53
C ARG A 55 -7.18 -3.31 -0.11
N VAL A 56 -8.43 -2.89 0.01
CA VAL A 56 -9.02 -2.51 1.30
C VAL A 56 -9.88 -3.62 1.89
N THR A 57 -9.57 -4.07 3.10
CA THR A 57 -10.48 -4.86 3.93
C THR A 57 -11.12 -3.96 4.99
N GLU A 58 -12.37 -4.25 5.37
CA GLU A 58 -13.12 -3.43 6.33
C GLU A 58 -13.62 -4.30 7.49
N GLU A 59 -13.48 -3.81 8.71
CA GLU A 59 -14.12 -4.37 9.90
C GLU A 59 -14.98 -3.30 10.60
N ARG A 60 -16.16 -3.72 11.07
CA ARG A 60 -17.12 -2.83 11.74
C ARG A 60 -16.82 -2.81 13.23
N SER A 61 -16.49 -1.64 13.76
CA SER A 61 -16.30 -1.45 15.20
C SER A 61 -16.70 -0.04 15.60
N PHE A 62 -17.18 0.13 16.84
CA PHE A 62 -17.60 1.42 17.38
C PHE A 62 -17.54 1.41 18.91
N GLY A 63 -17.64 2.60 19.52
CA GLY A 63 -17.66 2.78 20.96
C GLY A 63 -16.45 2.15 21.66
N THR A 64 -16.69 1.44 22.76
CA THR A 64 -15.64 0.89 23.61
C THR A 64 -14.74 -0.12 22.91
N LEU A 65 -15.27 -0.92 21.97
CA LEU A 65 -14.47 -1.91 21.24
C LEU A 65 -13.44 -1.24 20.34
N MET A 66 -13.89 -0.24 19.56
CA MET A 66 -13.00 0.59 18.73
C MET A 66 -11.95 1.27 19.61
N MET A 67 -12.38 1.81 20.76
CA MET A 67 -11.46 2.53 21.63
C MET A 67 -10.38 1.65 22.24
N ARG A 68 -10.72 0.43 22.65
CA ARG A 68 -9.74 -0.54 23.14
C ARG A 68 -8.73 -0.89 22.05
N HIS A 69 -9.20 -1.20 20.84
CA HIS A 69 -8.32 -1.49 19.72
C HIS A 69 -7.29 -0.37 19.45
N LYS A 70 -7.73 0.90 19.45
CA LYS A 70 -6.82 2.04 19.26
C LYS A 70 -5.74 2.11 20.36
N LEU A 71 -6.15 1.97 21.61
CA LEU A 71 -5.22 2.02 22.76
C LEU A 71 -4.25 0.85 22.78
N ASP A 72 -4.74 -0.36 22.49
CA ASP A 72 -3.94 -1.59 22.45
C ASP A 72 -2.86 -1.53 21.35
N ASN A 73 -3.11 -0.75 20.29
CA ASN A 73 -2.16 -0.49 19.20
C ASN A 73 -1.34 0.81 19.37
N GLY A 74 -1.37 1.40 20.56
CA GLY A 74 -0.50 2.53 20.91
C GLY A 74 -0.93 3.89 20.34
N ILE A 75 -2.16 4.02 19.83
CA ILE A 75 -2.68 5.31 19.36
C ILE A 75 -2.99 6.20 20.56
N PRO A 76 -2.35 7.38 20.68
CA PRO A 76 -2.58 8.29 21.79
C PRO A 76 -4.02 8.81 21.80
N GLN A 77 -4.61 8.98 22.99
CA GLN A 77 -5.99 9.46 23.10
C GLN A 77 -6.26 10.79 22.38
N ARG A 78 -5.27 11.69 22.33
CA ARG A 78 -5.39 12.98 21.64
C ARG A 78 -5.47 12.89 20.11
N MET A 79 -5.21 11.72 19.53
CA MET A 79 -5.22 11.49 18.08
C MET A 79 -6.46 10.73 17.61
N ILE A 80 -7.34 10.31 18.53
CA ILE A 80 -8.49 9.44 18.20
C ILE A 80 -9.39 10.07 17.13
N SER A 81 -9.71 9.25 16.14
CA SER A 81 -10.58 9.54 15.01
C SER A 81 -11.70 8.50 14.88
N CYS A 82 -12.48 8.59 13.80
CA CYS A 82 -13.66 7.77 13.51
C CYS A 82 -13.34 6.39 12.88
N HIS A 83 -12.11 6.18 12.42
CA HIS A 83 -11.59 4.91 11.91
C HIS A 83 -10.11 4.77 12.25
N THR A 84 -9.54 3.59 12.01
CA THR A 84 -8.09 3.37 11.95
C THR A 84 -7.79 2.43 10.79
N GLY A 85 -6.77 2.76 9.99
CA GLY A 85 -6.18 1.87 9.01
C GLY A 85 -4.92 1.19 9.55
N GLU A 86 -4.73 -0.10 9.28
CA GLU A 86 -3.49 -0.83 9.51
C GLU A 86 -2.89 -1.24 8.16
N ILE A 87 -1.64 -0.86 7.92
CA ILE A 87 -0.91 -1.18 6.69
C ILE A 87 0.57 -1.37 7.01
N GLU A 88 1.14 -2.52 6.62
CA GLU A 88 2.58 -2.81 6.75
C GLU A 88 3.16 -2.53 8.17
N GLY A 89 2.36 -2.77 9.22
CA GLY A 89 2.73 -2.52 10.62
C GLY A 89 2.57 -1.07 11.09
N TYR A 90 2.02 -0.19 10.26
CA TYR A 90 1.67 1.19 10.60
C TYR A 90 0.19 1.36 10.89
N MET A 91 -0.12 2.23 11.86
CA MET A 91 -1.48 2.70 12.14
C MET A 91 -1.71 4.07 11.50
N ILE A 92 -2.84 4.23 10.81
CA ILE A 92 -3.30 5.45 10.15
C ILE A 92 -4.60 5.89 10.83
N GLU A 93 -4.59 7.05 11.47
CA GLU A 93 -5.68 7.55 12.34
C GLU A 93 -6.32 8.82 11.79
#